data_AF-A0A2Z3H7H3-F1
#
_entry.id   AF-A0A2Z3H7H3-F1
#
_cell.length_a   1.000
_cell.length_b   1.000
_cell.length_c   1.000
_cell.angle_alpha   90.00
_cell.angle_beta   90.00
_cell.angle_gamma   90.00
#
_symmetry.space_group_name_H-M   'P 1'
#
loop_
_entity.id
_entity.type
_entity.pdbx_description
1 polymer ?
#
loop_
_entity_poly.entity_id
_entity_poly.type
_entity_poly.pdbx_seq_one_letter_code
_entity_poly.pdbx_strand_id
1 'polypeptide(L)' 'MRAEKEVLVPDDYLSEDDLWALEIDPNELPRLAPHATECRALDGARCWAASDLVHLLGPSGGDR' A
#
# COMPACT_ATOMS: atom_id res chain seq x y z
N MET A 1 -23.55 16.53 6.82
CA MET A 1 -22.51 15.73 7.50
C MET A 1 -22.37 14.45 6.69
N ARG A 2 -21.30 14.31 5.89
CA ARG A 2 -21.01 13.05 5.20
C ARG A 2 -20.20 12.20 6.17
N ALA A 3 -20.67 11.00 6.46
CA ALA A 3 -19.94 10.05 7.29
C ALA A 3 -18.63 9.70 6.56
N GLU A 4 -17.51 10.04 7.18
CA GLU A 4 -16.20 9.56 6.76
C GLU A 4 -16.19 8.07 7.10
N LYS A 5 -16.39 7.24 6.07
CA LYS A 5 -16.32 5.80 6.20
C LYS A 5 -14.83 5.47 6.34
N GLU A 6 -14.35 5.39 7.58
CA GLU A 6 -13.03 4.83 7.87
C GLU A 6 -12.97 3.42 7.28
N VAL A 7 -12.30 3.31 6.15
CA VAL A 7 -12.08 2.04 5.46
C VAL A 7 -10.98 1.34 6.25
N LEU A 8 -11.36 0.33 7.04
CA LEU A 8 -10.43 -0.57 7.73
C LEU A 8 -9.68 -1.41 6.70
N VAL A 9 -8.68 -0.79 6.06
CA VAL A 9 -7.51 -1.52 5.62
C VAL A 9 -6.81 -1.95 6.92
N PRO A 10 -6.58 -3.24 7.17
CA PRO A 10 -5.79 -3.65 8.34
C PRO A 10 -4.46 -2.90 8.31
N ASP A 11 -3.94 -2.44 9.45
CA ASP A 11 -2.68 -1.66 9.56
C ASP A 11 -1.51 -2.24 8.73
N ASP A 12 -1.54 -3.55 8.49
CA ASP A 12 -0.55 -4.30 7.72
C ASP A 12 -0.74 -4.25 6.19
N TYR A 13 -1.68 -3.46 5.66
CA TYR A 13 -1.94 -3.33 4.21
C TYR A 13 -1.83 -1.87 3.76
N LEU A 14 -1.30 -1.69 2.56
CA LEU A 14 -1.23 -0.40 1.87
C LEU A 14 -2.20 -0.40 0.70
N SER A 15 -3.02 0.64 0.61
CA SER A 15 -3.90 0.89 -0.52
C SER A 15 -3.14 1.46 -1.72
N GLU A 16 -3.79 1.49 -2.89
CA GLU A 16 -3.27 2.17 -4.07
C GLU A 16 -2.90 3.64 -3.78
N ASP A 17 -3.71 4.33 -2.98
CA ASP A 17 -3.49 5.74 -2.61
C ASP A 17 -2.25 5.90 -1.73
N ASP A 18 -2.04 4.97 -0.78
CA ASP A 18 -0.84 4.96 0.07
C ASP A 18 0.44 4.78 -0.76
N LEU A 19 0.41 3.91 -1.77
CA LEU A 19 1.56 3.73 -2.67
C LEU A 19 1.86 4.98 -3.47
N TRP A 20 0.82 5.66 -3.99
CA TRP A 20 1.01 6.94 -4.66
C TRP A 20 1.58 8.00 -3.72
N ALA A 21 1.15 8.04 -2.46
CA ALA A 21 1.69 8.93 -1.44
C ALA A 21 3.17 8.64 -1.10
N LEU A 22 3.59 7.39 -1.29
CA LEU A 22 4.98 6.93 -1.16
C LEU A 22 5.79 7.06 -2.46
N GLU A 23 5.22 7.68 -3.50
CA GLU A 23 5.83 7.83 -4.83
C GLU A 23 6.16 6.48 -5.50
N ILE A 24 5.40 5.43 -5.18
CA ILE A 24 5.50 4.09 -5.78
C ILE A 24 4.33 3.89 -6.75
N ASP A 25 4.62 3.62 -8.03
CA ASP A 25 3.58 3.29 -9.00
C ASP A 25 3.05 1.85 -8.74
N PRO A 26 1.76 1.68 -8.41
CA PRO A 26 1.14 0.37 -8.19
C PRO A 26 1.23 -0.57 -9.40
N ASN A 27 1.38 -0.05 -10.61
CA ASN A 27 1.53 -0.83 -11.84
C ASN A 27 2.95 -1.38 -12.01
N GLU A 28 3.93 -0.82 -11.30
CA GLU A 28 5.29 -1.34 -11.27
C GLU A 28 5.48 -2.43 -10.21
N LEU A 29 4.54 -2.59 -9.27
CA LEU A 29 4.62 -3.60 -8.21
C LEU A 29 4.84 -5.04 -8.72
N PRO A 30 4.19 -5.53 -9.80
CA PRO A 30 4.49 -6.86 -10.33
C PRO A 30 5.96 -7.06 -10.74
N ARG A 31 6.66 -5.96 -11.05
CA ARG A 31 8.10 -5.97 -11.39
C ARG A 31 8.98 -5.74 -10.16
N LEU A 32 8.60 -4.81 -9.28
CA LEU A 32 9.39 -4.39 -8.11
C LEU A 32 9.27 -5.37 -6.93
N ALA A 33 8.08 -5.92 -6.72
CA ALA A 33 7.75 -6.88 -5.68
C ALA A 33 6.87 -8.01 -6.26
N PRO A 34 7.44 -8.92 -7.08
CA PRO A 34 6.65 -9.98 -7.76
C PRO A 34 6.00 -10.99 -6.81
N HIS A 35 6.40 -10.99 -5.53
CA HIS A 35 5.79 -11.80 -4.47
C HIS A 35 4.60 -11.11 -3.80
N ALA A 36 4.46 -9.78 -3.97
CA ALA A 36 3.34 -9.03 -3.41
C ALA A 36 2.04 -9.43 -4.12
N THR A 37 1.05 -9.83 -3.33
CA THR A 37 -0.25 -10.23 -3.86
C THR A 37 -1.21 -9.04 -3.86
N GLU A 38 -1.76 -8.70 -5.02
CA GLU A 38 -2.84 -7.71 -5.12
C GLU A 38 -4.12 -8.27 -4.49
N CYS A 39 -4.65 -7.55 -3.50
CA CYS A 39 -5.94 -7.77 -2.88
C CYS A 39 -6.91 -6.64 -3.24
N ARG A 40 -8.19 -6.85 -2.94
CA ARG A 40 -9.24 -5.84 -3.06
C ARG A 40 -9.86 -5.56 -1.69
N ALA A 41 -9.85 -4.30 -1.29
CA ALA A 41 -10.55 -3.84 -0.08
C ALA A 41 -12.07 -3.87 -0.28
N LEU A 42 -12.83 -3.70 0.81
CA LEU A 42 -14.29 -3.78 0.81
C LEU A 42 -14.98 -2.69 -0.03
N ASP A 43 -14.28 -1.61 -0.34
CA ASP A 43 -14.73 -0.52 -1.21
C ASP A 43 -14.31 -0.71 -2.69
N GLY A 44 -13.55 -1.78 -3.00
CA GLY A 44 -13.03 -2.09 -4.33
C GLY A 44 -11.63 -1.54 -4.62
N ALA A 45 -11.04 -0.78 -3.70
CA ALA A 45 -9.68 -0.28 -3.84
C ALA A 45 -8.67 -1.44 -3.90
N ARG A 46 -7.59 -1.25 -4.67
CA ARG A 46 -6.46 -2.20 -4.69
C ARG A 46 -5.65 -2.00 -3.44
N CYS A 47 -5.21 -3.10 -2.84
CA CYS A 47 -4.31 -3.07 -1.69
C CYS A 47 -3.32 -4.23 -1.71
N TRP A 48 -2.21 -4.08 -0.99
CA TRP A 48 -1.13 -5.05 -0.87
C TRP A 48 -0.67 -5.12 0.58
N ALA A 49 -0.17 -6.27 1.01
CA ALA A 49 0.40 -6.37 2.35
C ALA A 49 1.67 -5.52 2.43
N ALA A 50 1.76 -4.64 3.43
CA ALA A 50 2.91 -3.79 3.70
C ALA A 50 4.18 -4.65 3.92
N SER A 51 4.03 -5.84 4.50
CA SER A 51 5.13 -6.81 4.66
C SER A 51 5.76 -7.25 3.35
N ASP A 52 4.97 -7.39 2.28
CA ASP A 52 5.49 -7.76 0.95
C ASP A 52 6.20 -6.58 0.28
N LEU A 53 5.93 -5.36 0.74
CA LEU A 53 6.50 -4.14 0.19
C LEU A 53 7.65 -3.59 1.03
N VAL A 54 8.03 -4.25 2.13
CA VAL A 54 9.04 -3.77 3.10
C VAL A 54 10.36 -3.34 2.45
N HIS A 55 10.76 -3.98 1.35
CA HIS A 55 11.98 -3.63 0.61
C HIS A 55 11.87 -2.33 -0.19
N LEU A 56 10.65 -1.91 -0.54
CA LEU A 56 10.35 -0.67 -1.27
C LEU A 56 10.10 0.51 -0.34
N LEU A 57 9.53 0.24 0.84
CA LEU A 57 9.20 1.27 1.85
C LEU A 57 10.45 1.90 2.49
N GLY A 58 11.61 1.28 2.29
CA GLY A 58 12.89 1.71 2.85
C GLY A 58 12.90 1.66 4.39
N PRO A 59 14.07 1.81 5.03
CA PRO A 59 14.10 2.18 6.43
C PRO A 59 13.53 3.61 6.52
N SER A 60 12.28 3.76 6.93
CA SER A 60 11.76 5.07 7.31
C SER A 60 12.52 5.55 8.56
N GLY A 61 13.67 6.20 8.37
CA GLY A 61 14.37 6.94 9.42
C GLY A 61 15.88 6.66 9.53
N GLY A 62 16.66 7.69 9.24
CA GLY A 62 17.99 7.89 9.83
C GLY A 62 19.14 7.96 8.83
N ASP A 63 19.31 9.10 8.14
CA ASP A 63 20.45 10.02 8.28
C ASP A 63 20.43 11.02 7.10
N ARG A 64 20.07 12.28 7.38
CA ARG A 64 20.39 13.45 6.56
C ARG A 64 20.90 14.55 7.48
#